data_AF-A0A218XZL9-F1
#
_entry.id   AF-A0A218XZL9-F1
#
_cell.length_a   1.000
_cell.length_b   1.000
_cell.length_c   1.000
_cell.angle_alpha   90.00
_cell.angle_beta   90.00
_cell.angle_gamma   90.00
#
_symmetry.space_group_name_H-M   'P 1'
#
loop_
_entity.id
_entity.type
_entity.pdbx_description
1 polymer ?
#
loop_
_entity_poly.entity_id
_entity_poly.type
_entity_poly.pdbx_seq_one_letter_code
_entity_poly.pdbx_strand_id
1 'polypeptide(L)'
;MTTVAVPSIKEGCFMVRGKAVLHGVPQNVSVKPVTLQSVFIGAKSTSPSSHHIFTLGHLEAKIWWMIPRVGESANQIPVETQMLLQGARRDSAASLQGNTKNELQLRFESGKLAINRSTDSTAMLSEDPVSCARTFATRVSGDTNVQTTEALESVLVNSGDNLFEVIKDSINSKKSAVARASEDFMPRESTFQTLHVTSVAFNGLLLGEVMVPDWDMFQTVHDKAEFHAAARAAGSCPVYISNKPWNHDFKILEKLVLPDGSVLRAKYAGVFNCQGAGPWPLKQGGLQKPITTLTFPPISTNLRPVHVEFLEEVAGENWNGDCAVYAFNSGSLVRLPKSRSTEVSLRTFSCKVYTISPIQGVEFAPIGLLDMYNSGGALEALNFRNTDLLGCTVDVKMRGCGWFGGYSSVKPRHCRVDMEEAKFSFSDEDNLLIVKLPKECYFRVINIVY
;
A
#
# COMPACT_ATOMS: atom_id res chain seq x y z
N MET A 1 -40.14 10.06 -11.44
CA MET A 1 -39.32 10.98 -10.63
C MET A 1 -38.96 10.27 -9.33
N THR A 2 -37.69 9.92 -9.14
CA THR A 2 -37.21 9.38 -7.86
C THR A 2 -37.01 10.57 -6.93
N THR A 3 -37.89 10.76 -5.94
CA THR A 3 -37.70 11.80 -4.92
C THR A 3 -36.40 11.54 -4.17
N VAL A 4 -35.44 12.45 -4.26
CA VAL A 4 -34.17 12.39 -3.53
C VAL A 4 -34.47 12.69 -2.06
N ALA A 5 -34.81 11.64 -1.30
CA ALA A 5 -35.01 11.74 0.13
C ALA A 5 -33.67 11.57 0.85
N VAL A 6 -33.40 12.45 1.81
CA VAL A 6 -32.21 12.37 2.68
C VAL A 6 -32.21 11.03 3.41
N PRO A 7 -31.07 10.32 3.44
CA PRO A 7 -30.94 9.12 4.24
C PRO A 7 -31.34 9.37 5.71
N SER A 8 -32.10 8.48 6.32
CA SER A 8 -32.69 8.72 7.65
C SER A 8 -32.98 7.41 8.39
N ILE A 9 -33.12 7.47 9.71
CA ILE A 9 -33.59 6.34 10.51
C ILE A 9 -35.11 6.46 10.67
N LYS A 10 -35.85 5.41 10.31
CA LYS A 10 -37.30 5.31 10.48
C LYS A 10 -37.66 3.91 10.97
N GLU A 11 -38.47 3.82 12.03
CA GLU A 11 -38.98 2.54 12.56
C GLU A 11 -37.87 1.49 12.81
N GLY A 12 -36.73 1.92 13.35
CA GLY A 12 -35.58 1.03 13.60
C GLY A 12 -34.83 0.56 12.34
N CYS A 13 -35.08 1.19 11.19
CA CYS A 13 -34.40 0.90 9.93
C CYS A 13 -33.67 2.14 9.41
N PHE A 14 -32.46 1.98 8.87
CA PHE A 14 -31.74 3.03 8.16
C PHE A 14 -32.15 3.02 6.69
N MET A 15 -32.82 4.08 6.28
CA MET A 15 -33.45 4.24 4.97
C MET A 15 -32.55 5.08 4.05
N VAL A 16 -32.28 4.58 2.84
CA VAL A 16 -31.59 5.31 1.77
C VAL A 16 -32.48 5.29 0.54
N ARG A 17 -32.87 6.47 0.03
CA ARG A 17 -33.72 6.62 -1.17
C ARG A 17 -34.99 5.75 -1.14
N GLY A 18 -35.62 5.64 0.04
CA GLY A 18 -36.86 4.88 0.26
C GLY A 18 -36.68 3.38 0.49
N LYS A 19 -35.46 2.85 0.51
CA LYS A 19 -35.18 1.44 0.81
C LYS A 19 -34.47 1.30 2.16
N ALA A 20 -34.87 0.31 2.95
CA ALA A 20 -34.15 -0.05 4.16
C ALA A 20 -32.83 -0.72 3.76
N VAL A 21 -31.71 -0.18 4.25
CA VAL A 21 -30.36 -0.71 4.04
C VAL A 21 -29.89 -1.45 5.29
N LEU A 22 -30.12 -0.87 6.47
CA LEU A 22 -29.88 -1.53 7.76
C LEU A 22 -31.21 -1.73 8.49
N HIS A 23 -31.38 -2.92 9.07
CA HIS A 23 -32.51 -3.29 9.93
C HIS A 23 -32.05 -3.44 11.39
N GLY A 24 -32.97 -3.25 12.34
CA GLY A 24 -32.63 -3.38 13.76
C GLY A 24 -31.58 -2.37 14.24
N VAL A 25 -31.63 -1.16 13.68
CA VAL A 25 -30.75 -0.03 14.06
C VAL A 25 -31.02 0.33 15.52
N PRO A 26 -30.00 0.24 16.41
CA PRO A 26 -30.18 0.54 17.83
C PRO A 26 -30.55 2.01 18.11
N GLN A 27 -31.26 2.26 19.22
CA GLN A 27 -31.71 3.61 19.60
C GLN A 27 -30.59 4.60 19.90
N ASN A 28 -29.40 4.11 20.26
CA ASN A 28 -28.22 4.94 20.50
C ASN A 28 -27.49 5.33 19.20
N VAL A 29 -27.96 4.88 18.03
CA VAL A 29 -27.46 5.29 16.72
C VAL A 29 -28.24 6.50 16.21
N SER A 30 -27.52 7.46 15.64
CA SER A 30 -28.08 8.69 15.10
C SER A 30 -27.46 9.01 13.75
N VAL A 31 -28.13 9.87 12.98
CA VAL A 31 -27.65 10.33 11.68
C VAL A 31 -27.59 11.85 11.63
N LYS A 32 -26.52 12.36 11.03
CA LYS A 32 -26.30 13.79 10.81
C LYS A 32 -26.24 14.06 9.30
N PRO A 33 -27.23 14.76 8.72
CA PRO A 33 -27.20 15.11 7.30
C PRO A 33 -26.01 15.99 6.93
N VAL A 34 -25.42 15.70 5.77
CA VAL A 34 -24.36 16.52 5.16
C VAL A 34 -24.89 17.16 3.87
N THR A 35 -25.58 16.38 3.04
CA THR A 35 -26.27 16.85 1.83
C THR A 35 -27.62 16.15 1.70
N LEU A 36 -28.34 16.39 0.60
CA LEU A 36 -29.58 15.66 0.28
C LEU A 36 -29.36 14.15 0.03
N GLN A 37 -28.11 13.75 -0.21
CA GLN A 37 -27.72 12.40 -0.63
C GLN A 37 -26.75 11.73 0.33
N SER A 38 -26.19 12.48 1.28
CA SER A 38 -25.15 12.01 2.20
C SER A 38 -25.44 12.35 3.65
N VAL A 39 -25.12 11.39 4.53
CA VAL A 39 -25.26 11.52 5.98
C VAL A 39 -24.07 10.89 6.67
N PHE A 40 -23.72 11.42 7.84
CA PHE A 40 -22.92 10.68 8.80
C PHE A 40 -23.82 9.82 9.69
N ILE A 41 -23.42 8.58 9.94
CA ILE A 41 -23.96 7.73 10.98
C ILE A 41 -22.99 7.76 12.16
N GLY A 42 -23.54 7.90 13.36
CA GLY A 42 -22.79 7.87 14.60
C GLY A 42 -23.57 7.22 15.74
N ALA A 43 -22.92 7.02 16.87
CA ALA A 43 -23.54 6.37 18.02
C ALA A 43 -23.04 6.94 19.36
N LYS A 44 -23.83 6.69 20.41
CA LYS A 44 -23.52 7.06 21.80
C LYS A 44 -23.34 5.83 22.68
N SER A 45 -22.43 5.93 23.63
CA SER A 45 -22.13 4.96 24.68
C SER A 45 -22.54 5.54 26.04
N THR A 46 -22.89 4.67 26.97
CA THR A 46 -23.18 5.04 28.37
C THR A 46 -21.92 5.26 29.19
N SER A 47 -20.80 4.65 28.80
CA SER A 47 -19.51 4.76 29.49
C SER A 47 -18.47 5.46 28.60
N PRO A 48 -17.60 6.30 29.20
CA PRO A 48 -16.47 6.86 28.49
C PRO A 48 -15.45 5.75 28.17
N SER A 49 -14.96 5.74 26.94
CA SER A 49 -13.88 4.86 26.49
C SER A 49 -13.01 5.58 25.44
N SER A 50 -11.73 5.21 25.34
CA SER A 50 -10.87 5.54 24.21
C SER A 50 -11.05 4.56 23.04
N HIS A 51 -11.82 3.47 23.26
CA HIS A 51 -12.14 2.45 22.27
C HIS A 51 -13.62 2.06 22.39
N HIS A 52 -14.40 2.39 21.36
CA HIS A 52 -15.82 2.03 21.28
C HIS A 52 -16.09 1.12 20.10
N ILE A 53 -16.99 0.15 20.28
CA ILE A 53 -17.55 -0.67 19.21
C ILE A 53 -19.07 -0.54 19.28
N PHE A 54 -19.69 0.00 18.24
CA PHE A 54 -21.13 0.20 18.12
C PHE A 54 -21.69 -0.76 17.07
N THR A 55 -22.86 -1.35 17.33
CA THR A 55 -23.64 -2.04 16.28
C THR A 55 -24.51 -1.01 15.55
N LEU A 56 -24.46 -1.00 14.22
CA LEU A 56 -25.30 -0.11 13.41
C LEU A 56 -26.59 -0.77 12.91
N GLY A 57 -26.65 -2.09 12.94
CA GLY A 57 -27.81 -2.89 12.52
C GLY A 57 -27.41 -4.05 11.62
N HIS A 58 -28.39 -4.67 10.98
CA HIS A 58 -28.25 -5.79 10.06
C HIS A 58 -28.37 -5.30 8.63
N LEU A 59 -27.33 -5.48 7.84
CA LEU A 59 -27.31 -5.16 6.42
C LEU A 59 -27.94 -6.30 5.63
N GLU A 60 -28.98 -5.96 4.86
CA GLU A 60 -29.60 -6.86 3.87
C GLU A 60 -29.11 -6.52 2.47
N ALA A 61 -27.82 -6.71 2.24
CA ALA A 61 -27.21 -6.53 0.93
C ALA A 61 -26.08 -7.52 0.73
N LYS A 62 -25.86 -7.92 -0.53
CA LYS A 62 -24.69 -8.70 -0.90
C LYS A 62 -23.49 -7.75 -0.98
N ILE A 63 -22.61 -7.81 0.00
CA ILE A 63 -21.34 -7.08 -0.04
C ILE A 63 -20.33 -7.97 -0.76
N TRP A 64 -19.85 -7.48 -1.90
CA TRP A 64 -18.66 -8.02 -2.55
C TRP A 64 -17.50 -7.10 -2.18
N TRP A 65 -16.63 -7.55 -1.29
CA TRP A 65 -15.35 -6.91 -1.00
C TRP A 65 -14.24 -7.65 -1.73
N MET A 66 -13.13 -6.97 -1.98
CA MET A 66 -11.90 -7.58 -2.46
C MET A 66 -11.47 -8.67 -1.47
N ILE A 67 -11.52 -9.93 -1.88
CA ILE A 67 -10.70 -10.94 -1.20
C ILE A 67 -9.30 -10.73 -1.75
N PRO A 68 -8.36 -10.15 -0.97
CA PRO A 68 -6.97 -10.15 -1.40
C PRO A 68 -6.57 -11.60 -1.63
N ARG A 69 -6.16 -11.93 -2.86
CA ARG A 69 -5.51 -13.21 -3.11
C ARG A 69 -4.21 -13.19 -2.33
N VAL A 70 -4.05 -14.16 -1.44
CA VAL A 70 -2.79 -14.41 -0.75
C VAL A 70 -2.08 -15.55 -1.47
N GLY A 71 -0.78 -15.41 -1.64
CA GLY A 71 0.07 -16.43 -2.22
C GLY A 71 1.31 -16.65 -1.35
N GLU A 72 2.02 -17.74 -1.59
CA GLU A 72 3.32 -18.01 -1.00
C GLU A 72 4.43 -17.11 -1.61
N SER A 73 4.15 -16.46 -2.74
CA SER A 73 5.03 -15.53 -3.44
C SER A 73 4.28 -14.35 -4.09
N ALA A 74 4.96 -13.22 -4.31
CA ALA A 74 4.36 -11.99 -4.85
C ALA A 74 3.67 -12.19 -6.21
N ASN A 75 4.25 -13.01 -7.10
CA ASN A 75 3.69 -13.31 -8.43
C ASN A 75 2.42 -14.17 -8.44
N GLN A 76 1.96 -14.66 -7.29
CA GLN A 76 0.69 -15.38 -7.17
C GLN A 76 -0.47 -14.42 -6.85
N ILE A 77 -0.18 -13.13 -6.62
CA ILE A 77 -1.18 -12.09 -6.43
C ILE A 77 -1.47 -11.47 -7.81
N PRO A 78 -2.62 -11.74 -8.44
CA PRO A 78 -2.96 -11.12 -9.72
C PRO A 78 -3.14 -9.60 -9.54
N VAL A 79 -2.71 -8.83 -10.54
CA VAL A 79 -2.91 -7.36 -10.65
C VAL A 79 -4.39 -6.98 -10.71
N GLU A 80 -5.22 -7.94 -11.14
CA GLU A 80 -6.63 -7.74 -11.41
C GLU A 80 -7.43 -7.40 -10.15
N THR A 81 -7.82 -6.14 -10.04
CA THR A 81 -8.84 -5.70 -9.08
C THR A 81 -10.20 -6.17 -9.58
N GLN A 82 -10.68 -7.31 -9.11
CA GLN A 82 -12.05 -7.75 -9.41
C GLN A 82 -13.03 -6.99 -8.52
N MET A 83 -13.72 -6.00 -9.09
CA MET A 83 -14.90 -5.37 -8.49
C MET A 83 -16.17 -5.73 -9.27
N LEU A 84 -17.17 -6.27 -8.56
CA LEU A 84 -18.54 -6.36 -9.04
C LEU A 84 -19.48 -5.80 -7.97
N LEU A 85 -20.08 -4.64 -8.23
CA LEU A 85 -21.11 -4.05 -7.37
C LEU A 85 -22.49 -4.39 -7.93
N GLN A 86 -23.29 -5.11 -7.14
CA GLN A 86 -24.61 -5.57 -7.53
C GLN A 86 -25.65 -4.45 -7.36
N GLY A 87 -26.36 -4.13 -8.45
CA GLY A 87 -27.58 -3.33 -8.37
C GLY A 87 -28.68 -4.10 -7.64
N ALA A 88 -29.29 -3.48 -6.62
CA ALA A 88 -30.44 -4.04 -5.92
C ALA A 88 -31.63 -4.17 -6.90
N ARG A 89 -31.98 -5.41 -7.28
CA ARG A 89 -33.16 -5.68 -8.11
C ARG A 89 -34.41 -5.12 -7.43
N ARG A 90 -35.29 -4.53 -8.25
CA ARG A 90 -36.67 -4.20 -7.88
C ARG A 90 -37.43 -5.50 -7.61
N ASP A 91 -38.14 -5.48 -6.49
CA ASP A 91 -39.34 -6.25 -6.17
C ASP A 91 -39.22 -7.78 -6.21
N SER A 92 -39.21 -8.40 -5.03
CA SER A 92 -40.08 -9.54 -4.66
C SER A 92 -39.74 -9.96 -3.23
N ALA A 93 -40.59 -9.54 -2.29
CA ALA A 93 -40.70 -10.19 -0.99
C ALA A 93 -41.26 -11.60 -1.22
N ALA A 94 -40.51 -12.63 -0.86
CA ALA A 94 -41.06 -13.96 -0.57
C ALA A 94 -40.18 -14.63 0.48
N SER A 95 -40.83 -14.92 1.61
CA SER A 95 -40.41 -15.72 2.76
C SER A 95 -39.32 -16.76 2.48
N LEU A 96 -38.38 -16.93 3.40
CA LEU A 96 -37.84 -18.24 3.80
C LEU A 96 -37.10 -18.14 5.14
N GLN A 97 -37.57 -18.96 6.09
CA GLN A 97 -36.93 -19.22 7.38
C GLN A 97 -35.67 -20.07 7.15
N GLY A 98 -34.54 -19.67 7.73
CA GLY A 98 -33.31 -20.44 7.70
C GLY A 98 -32.24 -19.76 8.56
N ASN A 99 -31.99 -20.32 9.74
CA ASN A 99 -31.25 -19.68 10.82
C ASN A 99 -29.76 -20.09 10.77
N THR A 100 -28.93 -19.29 10.10
CA THR A 100 -27.47 -19.30 10.26
C THR A 100 -26.99 -17.85 10.30
N LYS A 101 -26.73 -17.35 11.51
CA LYS A 101 -26.23 -15.99 11.76
C LYS A 101 -24.75 -15.92 11.40
N ASN A 102 -24.41 -15.27 10.29
CA ASN A 102 -23.05 -14.84 10.00
C ASN A 102 -22.89 -13.37 10.41
N GLU A 103 -22.03 -13.06 11.37
CA GLU A 103 -21.71 -11.67 11.74
C GLU A 103 -20.73 -11.08 10.71
N LEU A 104 -20.99 -9.84 10.24
CA LEU A 104 -20.13 -9.13 9.31
C LEU A 104 -19.72 -7.80 9.89
N GLN A 105 -18.57 -7.78 10.53
CA GLN A 105 -18.04 -6.55 11.09
C GLN A 105 -17.44 -5.63 10.02
N LEU A 106 -18.27 -4.74 9.48
CA LEU A 106 -17.77 -3.56 8.81
C LEU A 106 -17.29 -2.62 9.91
N ARG A 107 -16.02 -2.21 9.88
CA ARG A 107 -15.47 -1.20 10.79
C ARG A 107 -15.37 0.09 10.00
N PHE A 108 -16.06 1.12 10.46
CA PHE A 108 -16.00 2.46 9.88
C PHE A 108 -15.54 3.37 11.02
N GLU A 109 -14.24 3.64 11.07
CA GLU A 109 -13.65 4.66 11.92
C GLU A 109 -13.61 5.98 11.16
N SER A 110 -13.79 7.08 11.89
CA SER A 110 -13.92 8.43 11.34
C SER A 110 -12.63 8.87 10.63
N GLY A 111 -12.54 8.56 9.35
CA GLY A 111 -11.43 8.91 8.48
C GLY A 111 -11.14 7.81 7.47
N LYS A 112 -11.77 7.87 6.28
CA LYS A 112 -11.51 7.09 5.06
C LYS A 112 -11.05 5.63 5.25
N LEU A 113 -12.02 4.73 5.03
CA LEU A 113 -11.94 3.34 4.56
C LEU A 113 -10.73 2.49 5.05
N ALA A 114 -10.89 1.76 6.15
CA ALA A 114 -10.12 0.54 6.40
C ALA A 114 -10.83 -0.43 7.35
N ILE A 115 -10.58 -1.73 7.12
CA ILE A 115 -11.10 -2.86 7.88
C ILE A 115 -10.00 -3.34 8.84
N ASN A 116 -10.25 -3.40 10.16
CA ASN A 116 -9.62 -4.43 11.01
C ASN A 116 -10.29 -4.72 12.39
N ARG A 117 -10.40 -6.01 12.71
CA ARG A 117 -10.64 -6.69 14.00
C ARG A 117 -11.70 -6.15 14.98
N SER A 118 -12.72 -6.97 15.23
CA SER A 118 -12.87 -7.66 16.51
C SER A 118 -12.79 -9.17 16.31
N THR A 119 -12.32 -9.80 17.37
CA THR A 119 -12.60 -11.17 17.76
C THR A 119 -13.98 -11.64 17.31
N ASP A 120 -14.05 -12.83 16.71
CA ASP A 120 -15.25 -13.54 16.25
C ASP A 120 -16.00 -12.94 15.06
N SER A 121 -15.43 -13.04 13.85
CA SER A 121 -16.24 -13.42 12.67
C SER A 121 -15.38 -13.72 11.43
N THR A 122 -15.47 -14.97 11.01
CA THR A 122 -15.21 -15.42 9.64
C THR A 122 -16.10 -14.69 8.65
N ALA A 123 -15.50 -13.97 7.72
CA ALA A 123 -16.16 -13.71 6.45
C ALA A 123 -15.87 -14.89 5.52
N MET A 124 -16.58 -16.00 5.73
CA MET A 124 -16.68 -17.08 4.74
C MET A 124 -17.59 -16.58 3.62
N LEU A 125 -17.14 -16.71 2.37
CA LEU A 125 -18.05 -16.74 1.24
C LEU A 125 -19.01 -17.93 1.45
N SER A 126 -20.24 -17.67 1.88
CA SER A 126 -21.32 -18.63 1.62
C SER A 126 -21.78 -18.37 0.19
N GLU A 127 -21.88 -19.42 -0.61
CA GLU A 127 -22.58 -19.39 -1.90
C GLU A 127 -24.08 -19.09 -1.76
N ASP A 128 -24.57 -18.90 -0.52
CA ASP A 128 -25.95 -18.59 -0.22
C ASP A 128 -26.37 -17.17 -0.62
N PRO A 129 -27.56 -17.01 -1.25
CA PRO A 129 -27.97 -15.75 -1.85
C PRO A 129 -28.40 -14.64 -0.87
N VAL A 130 -28.47 -14.87 0.45
CA VAL A 130 -28.87 -13.85 1.45
C VAL A 130 -28.19 -14.10 2.81
N SER A 131 -26.99 -13.56 3.03
CA SER A 131 -26.39 -13.50 4.37
C SER A 131 -26.71 -12.16 5.02
N CYS A 132 -27.53 -12.15 6.08
CA CYS A 132 -27.84 -10.94 6.85
C CYS A 132 -26.62 -10.56 7.72
N ALA A 133 -25.99 -9.41 7.42
CA ALA A 133 -24.67 -9.05 7.91
C ALA A 133 -24.75 -8.03 9.06
N ARG A 134 -24.32 -8.38 10.28
CA ARG A 134 -24.36 -7.44 11.42
C ARG A 134 -23.25 -6.39 11.33
N THR A 135 -23.60 -5.17 10.97
CA THR A 135 -22.68 -4.04 10.74
C THR A 135 -22.27 -3.37 12.06
N PHE A 136 -21.00 -2.99 12.18
CA PHE A 136 -20.49 -2.25 13.32
C PHE A 136 -19.87 -0.91 12.90
N ALA A 137 -19.51 -0.08 13.88
CA ALA A 137 -18.62 1.06 13.72
C ALA A 137 -17.71 1.09 14.93
N THR A 138 -16.44 1.40 14.72
CA THR A 138 -15.50 1.54 15.82
C THR A 138 -15.06 2.99 15.89
N ARG A 139 -14.67 3.43 17.08
CA ARG A 139 -13.89 4.65 17.28
C ARG A 139 -12.74 4.31 18.20
N VAL A 140 -11.51 4.52 17.75
CA VAL A 140 -10.30 4.36 18.57
C VAL A 140 -9.57 5.68 18.64
N SER A 141 -9.13 6.07 19.84
CA SER A 141 -8.13 7.11 20.03
C SER A 141 -6.76 6.47 20.18
N GLY A 142 -5.76 6.98 19.46
CA GLY A 142 -4.35 6.61 19.65
C GLY A 142 -3.76 7.09 20.99
N ASP A 143 -4.47 7.96 21.72
CA ASP A 143 -4.17 8.33 23.11
C ASP A 143 -5.26 7.77 24.05
N THR A 144 -4.86 6.85 24.92
CA THR A 144 -5.75 6.21 25.90
C THR A 144 -6.28 7.18 26.94
N ASN A 145 -5.71 8.37 27.09
CA ASN A 145 -6.26 9.41 27.97
C ASN A 145 -7.44 10.15 27.35
N VAL A 146 -7.60 10.10 26.02
CA VAL A 146 -8.72 10.72 25.33
C VAL A 146 -9.91 9.76 25.37
N GLN A 147 -10.80 10.05 26.31
CA GLN A 147 -11.99 9.27 26.59
C GLN A 147 -13.23 10.02 26.07
N THR A 148 -14.13 9.31 25.40
CA THR A 148 -15.39 9.90 24.89
C THR A 148 -16.56 8.97 25.15
N THR A 149 -17.78 9.49 25.14
CA THR A 149 -19.02 8.71 25.19
C THR A 149 -19.75 8.70 23.86
N GLU A 150 -19.26 9.38 22.82
CA GLU A 150 -19.98 9.50 21.56
C GLU A 150 -19.04 9.45 20.35
N ALA A 151 -19.58 9.05 19.21
CA ALA A 151 -18.91 9.06 17.92
C ALA A 151 -19.94 9.44 16.85
N LEU A 152 -20.18 10.74 16.67
CA LEU A 152 -21.32 11.25 15.89
C LEU A 152 -21.08 11.24 14.37
N GLU A 153 -19.82 11.21 13.94
CA GLU A 153 -19.41 11.30 12.53
C GLU A 153 -18.52 10.12 12.13
N SER A 154 -18.91 8.90 12.53
CA SER A 154 -18.12 7.69 12.32
C SER A 154 -18.18 7.16 10.89
N VAL A 155 -19.38 7.14 10.29
CA VAL A 155 -19.59 6.50 8.98
C VAL A 155 -20.22 7.48 8.02
N LEU A 156 -19.52 7.84 6.94
CA LEU A 156 -20.15 8.59 5.85
C LEU A 156 -20.90 7.61 4.95
N VAL A 157 -22.20 7.80 4.80
CA VAL A 157 -23.00 7.14 3.77
C VAL A 157 -23.33 8.16 2.70
N ASN A 158 -23.00 7.83 1.46
CA ASN A 158 -23.36 8.61 0.29
C ASN A 158 -24.18 7.75 -0.69
N SER A 159 -25.12 8.36 -1.39
CA SER A 159 -26.03 7.66 -2.29
C SER A 159 -26.29 8.45 -3.57
N GLY A 160 -26.31 7.76 -4.71
CA GLY A 160 -26.50 8.40 -6.01
C GLY A 160 -26.77 7.37 -7.09
N ASP A 161 -27.13 7.85 -8.28
CA ASP A 161 -27.39 6.99 -9.44
C ASP A 161 -26.11 6.65 -10.23
N ASN A 162 -25.11 7.53 -10.16
CA ASN A 162 -23.81 7.34 -10.82
C ASN A 162 -22.74 7.00 -9.77
N LEU A 163 -22.20 5.78 -9.86
CA LEU A 163 -21.18 5.27 -8.94
C LEU A 163 -19.92 6.14 -8.93
N PHE A 164 -19.44 6.58 -10.09
CA PHE A 164 -18.22 7.39 -10.17
C PHE A 164 -18.41 8.75 -9.51
N GLU A 165 -19.60 9.34 -9.64
CA GLU A 165 -19.94 10.59 -8.93
C GLU A 165 -20.02 10.38 -7.42
N VAL A 166 -20.67 9.30 -6.97
CA VAL A 166 -20.74 8.94 -5.55
C VAL A 166 -19.35 8.74 -4.96
N ILE A 167 -18.48 7.97 -5.61
CA ILE A 167 -17.09 7.77 -5.15
C ILE A 167 -16.38 9.12 -5.10
N LYS A 168 -16.45 9.89 -6.20
CA LYS A 168 -15.78 11.18 -6.36
C LYS A 168 -16.15 12.17 -5.25
N ASP A 169 -17.43 12.27 -4.95
CA ASP A 169 -17.94 13.18 -3.93
C ASP A 169 -17.66 12.65 -2.51
N SER A 170 -17.63 11.33 -2.30
CA SER A 170 -17.32 10.71 -1.00
C SER A 170 -15.87 10.90 -0.57
N ILE A 171 -14.93 10.83 -1.52
CA ILE A 171 -13.49 10.99 -1.23
C ILE A 171 -12.98 12.42 -1.45
N ASN A 172 -13.86 13.32 -1.89
CA ASN A 172 -13.59 14.73 -2.18
C ASN A 172 -12.53 14.93 -3.28
N SER A 173 -12.57 14.12 -4.35
CA SER A 173 -11.60 14.15 -5.47
C SER A 173 -11.45 15.52 -6.12
N LYS A 174 -12.54 16.30 -6.13
CA LYS A 174 -12.58 17.61 -6.80
C LYS A 174 -11.66 18.63 -6.12
N LYS A 175 -11.31 18.40 -4.85
CA LYS A 175 -10.50 19.32 -4.03
C LYS A 175 -9.16 18.74 -3.60
N SER A 176 -9.01 17.41 -3.61
CA SER A 176 -7.78 16.74 -3.19
C SER A 176 -7.42 15.62 -4.15
N ALA A 177 -6.15 15.56 -4.54
CA ALA A 177 -5.57 14.42 -5.25
C ALA A 177 -5.12 13.30 -4.28
N VAL A 178 -5.17 13.56 -2.98
CA VAL A 178 -4.68 12.66 -1.93
C VAL A 178 -5.84 12.20 -1.04
N ALA A 179 -5.83 10.93 -0.67
CA ALA A 179 -6.81 10.35 0.23
C ALA A 179 -6.15 9.39 1.21
N ARG A 180 -6.40 9.61 2.52
CA ARG A 180 -6.03 8.66 3.58
C ARG A 180 -6.53 7.27 3.22
N ALA A 181 -5.59 6.31 3.21
CA ALA A 181 -5.81 4.94 2.80
C ALA A 181 -6.23 4.03 3.95
N SER A 182 -5.93 4.37 5.20
CA SER A 182 -6.41 3.64 6.38
C SER A 182 -6.37 4.46 7.66
N GLU A 183 -6.70 3.80 8.78
CA GLU A 183 -6.58 4.32 10.16
C GLU A 183 -5.25 5.03 10.45
N ASP A 184 -5.27 5.86 11.49
CA ASP A 184 -4.10 6.60 11.97
C ASP A 184 -2.96 5.65 12.36
N PHE A 185 -1.74 6.09 12.08
CA PHE A 185 -0.52 5.46 12.58
C PHE A 185 -0.45 5.61 14.11
N MET A 186 -0.46 4.48 14.81
CA MET A 186 -0.41 4.42 16.28
C MET A 186 0.96 3.93 16.77
N PRO A 187 1.97 4.81 17.00
CA PRO A 187 3.34 4.40 17.33
C PRO A 187 3.45 3.63 18.65
N ARG A 188 2.49 3.81 19.57
CA ARG A 188 2.53 3.14 20.89
C ARG A 188 1.96 1.72 20.87
N GLU A 189 1.27 1.34 19.79
CA GLU A 189 0.60 0.05 19.68
C GLU A 189 1.41 -0.89 18.77
N SER A 190 2.21 -1.75 19.41
CA SER A 190 3.15 -2.64 18.71
C SER A 190 2.47 -3.62 17.74
N THR A 191 1.26 -4.08 18.07
CA THR A 191 0.47 -4.97 17.20
C THR A 191 -0.09 -4.27 15.97
N PHE A 192 -0.21 -2.94 16.01
CA PHE A 192 -0.76 -2.13 14.93
C PHE A 192 0.26 -1.83 13.83
N GLN A 193 1.56 -1.97 14.07
CA GLN A 193 2.60 -1.59 13.10
C GLN A 193 2.49 -2.38 11.79
N THR A 194 2.37 -3.72 11.88
CA THR A 194 2.20 -4.59 10.70
C THR A 194 0.80 -4.46 10.09
N LEU A 195 -0.23 -4.30 10.93
CA LEU A 195 -1.60 -4.15 10.48
C LEU A 195 -1.78 -2.85 9.69
N HIS A 196 -1.18 -1.75 10.14
CA HIS A 196 -1.20 -0.46 9.46
C HIS A 196 -0.68 -0.60 8.03
N VAL A 197 0.56 -1.12 7.87
CA VAL A 197 1.17 -1.32 6.55
C VAL A 197 0.33 -2.24 5.67
N THR A 198 -0.25 -3.30 6.25
CA THR A 198 -1.12 -4.23 5.54
C THR A 198 -2.40 -3.54 5.05
N SER A 199 -3.06 -2.76 5.90
CA SER A 199 -4.28 -2.03 5.56
C SER A 199 -4.05 -0.97 4.49
N VAL A 200 -3.04 -0.11 4.65
CA VAL A 200 -2.72 0.92 3.63
C VAL A 200 -2.30 0.30 2.30
N ALA A 201 -1.61 -0.85 2.33
CA ALA A 201 -1.20 -1.55 1.12
C ALA A 201 -2.40 -2.11 0.34
N PHE A 202 -3.29 -2.84 1.01
CA PHE A 202 -4.48 -3.40 0.35
C PHE A 202 -5.45 -2.33 -0.12
N ASN A 203 -5.67 -1.28 0.69
CA ASN A 203 -6.54 -0.18 0.29
C ASN A 203 -5.89 0.67 -0.81
N GLY A 204 -4.56 0.75 -0.84
CA GLY A 204 -3.78 1.44 -1.86
C GLY A 204 -3.95 0.84 -3.26
N LEU A 205 -4.23 -0.46 -3.40
CA LEU A 205 -4.51 -1.09 -4.70
C LEU A 205 -5.73 -0.48 -5.39
N LEU A 206 -6.81 -0.24 -4.65
CA LEU A 206 -8.00 0.40 -5.19
C LEU A 206 -7.84 1.92 -5.24
N LEU A 207 -7.36 2.50 -4.14
CA LEU A 207 -7.32 3.94 -3.97
C LEU A 207 -6.32 4.58 -4.95
N GLY A 208 -5.22 3.89 -5.24
CA GLY A 208 -4.17 4.28 -6.18
C GLY A 208 -4.66 4.54 -7.61
N GLU A 209 -5.75 3.90 -8.03
CA GLU A 209 -6.34 4.08 -9.37
C GLU A 209 -7.08 5.41 -9.52
N VAL A 210 -7.45 6.05 -8.41
CA VAL A 210 -8.30 7.26 -8.41
C VAL A 210 -7.66 8.43 -7.66
N MET A 211 -6.80 8.14 -6.69
CA MET A 211 -6.13 9.10 -5.80
C MET A 211 -4.70 8.65 -5.52
N VAL A 212 -3.86 9.58 -5.06
CA VAL A 212 -2.63 9.21 -4.36
C VAL A 212 -3.02 8.70 -2.96
N PRO A 213 -2.72 7.43 -2.62
CA PRO A 213 -3.05 6.88 -1.31
C PRO A 213 -2.10 7.47 -0.26
N ASP A 214 -2.68 8.07 0.77
CA ASP A 214 -1.95 8.57 1.92
C ASP A 214 -1.87 7.48 2.99
N TRP A 215 -0.65 7.01 3.22
CA TRP A 215 -0.33 5.92 4.14
C TRP A 215 -0.16 6.40 5.58
N ASP A 216 -0.50 7.67 5.83
CA ASP A 216 -0.29 8.39 7.06
C ASP A 216 1.18 8.54 7.45
N MET A 217 1.40 9.43 8.40
CA MET A 217 2.70 9.74 8.97
C MET A 217 3.37 8.54 9.65
N PHE A 218 4.68 8.65 9.89
CA PHE A 218 5.41 7.70 10.74
C PHE A 218 6.51 8.43 11.54
N GLN A 219 7.09 7.72 12.51
CA GLN A 219 8.20 8.24 13.31
C GLN A 219 9.51 7.59 12.90
N THR A 220 10.54 8.40 12.64
CA THR A 220 11.90 7.95 12.33
C THR A 220 12.66 7.49 13.57
N VAL A 221 12.37 8.10 14.72
CA VAL A 221 12.86 7.68 16.03
C VAL A 221 11.87 6.69 16.63
N HIS A 222 11.84 5.48 16.06
CA HIS A 222 10.95 4.39 16.46
C HIS A 222 11.61 3.04 16.17
N ASP A 223 11.35 2.02 16.98
CA ASP A 223 11.99 0.70 16.81
C ASP A 223 11.63 0.03 15.48
N LYS A 224 10.47 0.39 14.91
CA LYS A 224 9.99 -0.07 13.58
C LYS A 224 10.19 0.94 12.44
N ALA A 225 10.99 1.98 12.65
CA ALA A 225 11.11 3.09 11.69
C ALA A 225 11.58 2.65 10.30
N GLU A 226 12.62 1.81 10.22
CA GLU A 226 13.15 1.29 8.94
C GLU A 226 12.10 0.48 8.17
N PHE A 227 11.31 -0.34 8.87
CA PHE A 227 10.20 -1.10 8.26
C PHE A 227 9.16 -0.16 7.64
N HIS A 228 8.73 0.87 8.38
CA HIS A 228 7.79 1.86 7.86
C HIS A 228 8.40 2.64 6.69
N ALA A 229 9.64 3.12 6.81
CA ALA A 229 10.33 3.87 5.77
C ALA A 229 10.40 3.08 4.45
N ALA A 230 10.92 1.85 4.48
CA ALA A 230 10.99 1.00 3.30
C ALA A 230 9.59 0.73 2.70
N ALA A 231 8.57 0.52 3.53
CA ALA A 231 7.20 0.34 3.06
C ALA A 231 6.65 1.57 2.33
N ARG A 232 6.96 2.80 2.78
CA ARG A 232 6.55 4.04 2.08
C ARG A 232 7.28 4.22 0.75
N ALA A 233 8.56 3.84 0.68
CA ALA A 233 9.31 3.87 -0.59
C ALA A 233 8.66 2.98 -1.65
N ALA A 234 8.17 1.79 -1.26
CA ALA A 234 7.49 0.86 -2.14
C ALA A 234 6.02 1.21 -2.41
N GLY A 235 5.34 1.86 -1.46
CA GLY A 235 3.90 2.10 -1.47
C GLY A 235 3.41 3.22 -2.41
N SER A 236 4.31 3.95 -3.06
CA SER A 236 3.98 5.12 -3.90
C SER A 236 3.11 6.17 -3.18
N CYS A 237 3.43 6.43 -1.91
CA CYS A 237 2.66 7.34 -1.07
C CYS A 237 3.48 8.58 -0.68
N PRO A 238 2.82 9.65 -0.20
CA PRO A 238 3.50 10.77 0.43
C PRO A 238 4.28 10.34 1.68
N VAL A 239 5.33 11.08 2.01
CA VAL A 239 6.16 10.85 3.20
C VAL A 239 5.90 11.96 4.21
N TYR A 240 5.23 11.63 5.32
CA TYR A 240 4.96 12.54 6.43
C TYR A 240 5.61 12.04 7.72
N ILE A 241 6.18 12.95 8.51
CA ILE A 241 6.95 12.62 9.73
C ILE A 241 6.26 13.23 10.96
N SER A 242 5.99 12.41 11.99
CA SER A 242 5.35 12.81 13.27
C SER A 242 6.32 13.00 14.44
N ASN A 243 7.62 12.95 14.19
CA ASN A 243 8.60 13.15 15.25
C ASN A 243 8.42 14.52 15.92
N LYS A 244 8.79 14.58 17.20
CA LYS A 244 8.98 15.86 17.87
C LYS A 244 9.97 16.70 17.05
N PRO A 245 9.75 18.01 16.87
CA PRO A 245 10.70 18.88 16.20
C PRO A 245 12.11 18.69 16.78
N TRP A 246 13.12 18.65 15.91
CA TRP A 246 14.53 18.44 16.25
C TRP A 246 14.90 17.03 16.74
N ASN A 247 13.95 16.10 16.77
CA ASN A 247 14.19 14.70 17.17
C ASN A 247 13.90 13.75 16.01
N HIS A 248 14.68 13.88 14.94
CA HIS A 248 14.57 13.08 13.72
C HIS A 248 15.80 12.18 13.56
N ASP A 249 15.60 11.02 12.92
CA ASP A 249 16.71 10.20 12.43
C ASP A 249 16.91 10.49 10.94
N PHE A 250 17.84 11.39 10.65
CA PHE A 250 18.14 11.80 9.27
C PHE A 250 18.72 10.66 8.44
N LYS A 251 19.34 9.63 9.04
CA LYS A 251 19.84 8.48 8.28
C LYS A 251 18.72 7.69 7.62
N ILE A 252 17.51 7.71 8.20
CA ILE A 252 16.33 7.09 7.59
C ILE A 252 15.74 8.00 6.51
N LEU A 253 15.68 9.31 6.77
CA LEU A 253 15.13 10.29 5.84
C LEU A 253 15.95 10.41 4.57
N GLU A 254 17.28 10.39 4.68
CA GLU A 254 18.20 10.47 3.54
C GLU A 254 18.08 9.28 2.59
N LYS A 255 17.48 8.15 3.04
CA LYS A 255 17.17 6.99 2.18
C LYS A 255 15.84 7.15 1.42
N LEU A 256 15.02 8.13 1.77
CA LEU A 256 13.67 8.36 1.22
C LEU A 256 13.58 9.66 0.41
N VAL A 257 14.23 10.71 0.91
CA VAL A 257 14.06 12.09 0.46
C VAL A 257 15.40 12.61 -0.05
N LEU A 258 15.38 13.23 -1.23
CA LEU A 258 16.53 13.93 -1.77
C LEU A 258 16.80 15.23 -0.98
N PRO A 259 18.02 15.77 -1.02
CA PRO A 259 18.36 17.04 -0.36
C PRO A 259 17.50 18.25 -0.76
N ASP A 260 16.83 18.22 -1.92
CA ASP A 260 15.88 19.25 -2.36
C ASP A 260 14.47 19.09 -1.73
N GLY A 261 14.26 18.08 -0.87
CA GLY A 261 13.00 17.78 -0.20
C GLY A 261 12.04 16.90 -1.02
N SER A 262 12.41 16.53 -2.24
CA SER A 262 11.57 15.69 -3.10
C SER A 262 11.78 14.20 -2.84
N VAL A 263 10.78 13.38 -3.18
CA VAL A 263 10.80 11.93 -2.94
C VAL A 263 10.91 11.18 -4.27
N LEU A 264 11.70 10.12 -4.31
CA LEU A 264 11.73 9.18 -5.42
C LEU A 264 10.55 8.21 -5.30
N ARG A 265 9.38 8.63 -5.79
CA ARG A 265 8.15 7.84 -5.69
C ARG A 265 8.05 6.86 -6.86
N ALA A 266 7.61 5.63 -6.59
CA ALA A 266 7.29 4.66 -7.64
C ALA A 266 6.15 5.19 -8.55
N LYS A 267 6.17 4.82 -9.83
CA LYS A 267 5.14 5.26 -10.79
C LYS A 267 3.76 4.65 -10.52
N TYR A 268 3.74 3.38 -10.11
CA TYR A 268 2.53 2.62 -9.80
C TYR A 268 2.45 2.31 -8.31
N ALA A 269 1.26 1.97 -7.82
CA ALA A 269 1.08 1.51 -6.45
C ALA A 269 1.83 0.18 -6.23
N GLY A 270 2.52 0.04 -5.10
CA GLY A 270 3.18 -1.21 -4.77
C GLY A 270 2.18 -2.33 -4.54
N VAL A 271 2.48 -3.53 -5.02
CA VAL A 271 1.72 -4.75 -4.71
C VAL A 271 2.37 -5.44 -3.52
N PHE A 272 1.59 -5.69 -2.47
CA PHE A 272 2.11 -6.23 -1.22
C PHE A 272 1.57 -7.63 -0.96
N ASN A 273 2.48 -8.55 -0.63
CA ASN A 273 2.15 -9.84 -0.06
C ASN A 273 2.39 -9.80 1.46
N CYS A 274 1.33 -9.59 2.23
CA CYS A 274 1.40 -9.48 3.69
C CYS A 274 1.24 -10.85 4.35
N GLN A 275 2.30 -11.67 4.35
CA GLN A 275 2.32 -12.96 5.04
C GLN A 275 2.56 -12.78 6.55
N GLY A 276 1.84 -13.55 7.37
CA GLY A 276 2.04 -13.55 8.83
C GLY A 276 1.54 -12.29 9.55
N ALA A 277 0.93 -11.33 8.84
CA ALA A 277 0.27 -10.16 9.44
C ALA A 277 -1.03 -10.53 10.22
N GLY A 278 -1.42 -11.80 10.19
CA GLY A 278 -2.56 -12.36 10.92
C GLY A 278 -3.05 -13.66 10.26
N PRO A 279 -3.99 -14.37 10.89
CA PRO A 279 -4.65 -15.52 10.26
C PRO A 279 -5.51 -15.06 9.06
N TRP A 280 -5.22 -15.58 7.86
CA TRP A 280 -6.01 -15.33 6.64
C TRP A 280 -6.02 -16.59 5.73
N PRO A 281 -7.17 -17.08 5.24
CA PRO A 281 -8.53 -16.80 5.69
C PRO A 281 -8.75 -17.44 7.07
N LEU A 282 -9.57 -16.81 7.91
CA LEU A 282 -9.95 -17.34 9.22
C LEU A 282 -10.62 -18.73 9.04
N LYS A 283 -9.87 -19.84 9.04
CA LYS A 283 -10.48 -21.16 9.28
C LYS A 283 -10.74 -21.25 10.77
N GLN A 284 -12.02 -21.30 11.17
CA GLN A 284 -12.41 -21.58 12.54
C GLN A 284 -11.80 -22.92 13.00
N GLY A 285 -11.31 -22.96 14.25
CA GLY A 285 -11.11 -24.23 14.95
C GLY A 285 -9.75 -24.48 15.59
N GLY A 286 -8.77 -23.59 15.47
CA GLY A 286 -7.51 -23.72 16.20
C GLY A 286 -7.47 -22.81 17.42
N LEU A 287 -7.76 -23.34 18.62
CA LEU A 287 -7.29 -22.74 19.88
C LEU A 287 -5.77 -22.63 19.82
N GLN A 288 -5.23 -21.50 19.37
CA GLN A 288 -3.80 -21.25 19.53
C GLN A 288 -3.56 -20.74 20.94
N LYS A 289 -2.68 -21.48 21.64
CA LYS A 289 -2.16 -21.17 22.97
C LYS A 289 -1.68 -19.71 23.03
N PRO A 290 -1.68 -19.08 24.22
CA PRO A 290 -1.10 -17.77 24.41
C PRO A 290 0.31 -17.77 23.80
N ILE A 291 0.59 -16.82 22.91
CA ILE A 291 1.89 -16.69 22.25
C ILE A 291 2.90 -16.30 23.33
N THR A 292 3.49 -17.28 24.00
CA THR A 292 4.49 -17.11 25.06
C THR A 292 5.90 -16.87 24.52
N THR A 293 6.08 -16.89 23.20
CA THR A 293 7.33 -16.52 22.52
C THR A 293 7.03 -15.60 21.34
N LEU A 294 7.41 -14.32 21.44
CA LEU A 294 7.31 -13.29 20.41
C LEU A 294 8.24 -13.51 19.20
N THR A 295 8.83 -14.70 19.05
CA THR A 295 9.74 -15.05 17.97
C THR A 295 9.03 -15.93 16.95
N PHE A 296 8.50 -15.30 15.91
CA PHE A 296 8.11 -16.02 14.70
C PHE A 296 9.38 -16.49 13.97
N PRO A 297 9.38 -17.69 13.37
CA PRO A 297 10.47 -18.11 12.52
C PRO A 297 10.64 -17.11 11.35
N PRO A 298 11.86 -16.91 10.84
CA PRO A 298 12.06 -16.10 9.65
C PRO A 298 11.20 -16.61 8.50
N ILE A 299 10.62 -15.69 7.74
CA ILE A 299 9.91 -16.02 6.50
C ILE A 299 10.98 -16.06 5.41
N SER A 300 11.03 -17.17 4.68
CA SER A 300 11.91 -17.34 3.52
C SER A 300 11.09 -17.43 2.25
N THR A 301 11.57 -16.77 1.20
CA THR A 301 10.97 -16.81 -0.13
C THR A 301 12.07 -16.70 -1.20
N ASN A 302 11.71 -16.95 -2.45
CA ASN A 302 12.62 -16.90 -3.58
C ASN A 302 12.36 -15.64 -4.41
N LEU A 303 13.38 -14.80 -4.57
CA LEU A 303 13.34 -13.64 -5.45
C LEU A 303 13.71 -14.07 -6.88
N ARG A 304 12.86 -13.74 -7.85
CA ARG A 304 13.09 -13.99 -9.28
C ARG A 304 12.79 -12.75 -10.11
N PRO A 305 13.50 -12.51 -11.23
CA PRO A 305 13.16 -11.42 -12.14
C PRO A 305 11.71 -11.48 -12.62
N VAL A 306 11.16 -12.67 -12.85
CA VAL A 306 9.76 -12.88 -13.29
C VAL A 306 8.70 -12.37 -12.31
N HIS A 307 9.10 -12.02 -11.08
CA HIS A 307 8.21 -11.45 -10.07
C HIS A 307 8.00 -9.95 -10.22
N VAL A 308 8.83 -9.29 -11.04
CA VAL A 308 8.69 -7.86 -11.35
C VAL A 308 7.98 -7.73 -12.68
N GLU A 309 6.81 -7.10 -12.62
CA GLU A 309 6.00 -6.82 -13.80
C GLU A 309 6.66 -5.77 -14.68
N PHE A 310 6.31 -5.76 -15.97
CA PHE A 310 6.78 -4.79 -16.96
C PHE A 310 8.28 -4.82 -17.29
N LEU A 311 9.08 -5.76 -16.76
CA LEU A 311 10.50 -5.87 -17.14
C LEU A 311 10.69 -6.07 -18.65
N GLU A 312 9.84 -6.90 -19.28
CA GLU A 312 9.88 -7.12 -20.73
C GLU A 312 9.49 -5.86 -21.52
N GLU A 313 8.51 -5.09 -21.04
CA GLU A 313 8.11 -3.82 -21.65
C GLU A 313 9.23 -2.77 -21.54
N VAL A 314 9.90 -2.71 -20.39
CA VAL A 314 11.02 -1.78 -20.16
C VAL A 314 12.26 -2.17 -20.94
N ALA A 315 12.55 -3.46 -21.07
CA ALA A 315 13.75 -3.95 -21.74
C ALA A 315 13.63 -4.11 -23.26
N GLY A 316 12.39 -4.19 -23.76
CA GLY A 316 12.08 -4.40 -25.17
C GLY A 316 12.28 -5.84 -25.65
N GLU A 317 11.98 -6.08 -26.92
CA GLU A 317 11.89 -7.42 -27.53
C GLU A 317 13.20 -8.22 -27.52
N ASN A 318 14.35 -7.55 -27.46
CA ASN A 318 15.68 -8.17 -27.54
C ASN A 318 16.25 -8.60 -26.17
N TRP A 319 15.48 -8.47 -25.10
CA TRP A 319 15.94 -8.83 -23.76
C TRP A 319 16.04 -10.35 -23.57
N ASN A 320 17.23 -10.83 -23.20
CA ASN A 320 17.50 -12.25 -22.98
C ASN A 320 16.98 -12.80 -21.64
N GLY A 321 16.38 -11.95 -20.79
CA GLY A 321 15.86 -12.33 -19.48
C GLY A 321 16.84 -12.11 -18.31
N ASP A 322 18.08 -11.71 -18.55
CA ASP A 322 19.03 -11.47 -17.47
C ASP A 322 18.79 -10.11 -16.81
N CYS A 323 18.80 -10.11 -15.47
CA CYS A 323 18.71 -8.90 -14.67
C CYS A 323 19.94 -8.71 -13.78
N ALA A 324 20.23 -7.46 -13.46
CA ALA A 324 21.04 -7.10 -12.31
C ALA A 324 20.13 -6.92 -11.10
N VAL A 325 20.50 -7.54 -9.98
CA VAL A 325 19.78 -7.47 -8.70
C VAL A 325 20.70 -6.82 -7.67
N TYR A 326 20.36 -5.60 -7.27
CA TYR A 326 21.08 -4.86 -6.24
C TYR A 326 20.34 -4.97 -4.91
N ALA A 327 21.04 -5.45 -3.87
CA ALA A 327 20.52 -5.55 -2.52
C ALA A 327 20.95 -4.33 -1.70
N PHE A 328 20.01 -3.40 -1.48
CA PHE A 328 20.27 -2.11 -0.82
C PHE A 328 20.94 -2.28 0.55
N ASN A 329 20.43 -3.21 1.37
CA ASN A 329 20.89 -3.37 2.75
C ASN A 329 22.32 -3.93 2.88
N SER A 330 22.81 -4.67 1.88
CA SER A 330 24.17 -5.23 1.87
C SER A 330 25.11 -4.51 0.91
N GLY A 331 24.59 -3.68 0.00
CA GLY A 331 25.37 -3.04 -1.06
C GLY A 331 25.86 -4.01 -2.15
N SER A 332 25.33 -5.22 -2.21
CA SER A 332 25.81 -6.28 -3.12
C SER A 332 25.01 -6.33 -4.42
N LEU A 333 25.70 -6.52 -5.55
CA LEU A 333 25.12 -6.67 -6.87
C LEU A 333 25.32 -8.09 -7.41
N VAL A 334 24.28 -8.68 -8.00
CA VAL A 334 24.35 -10.01 -8.62
C VAL A 334 23.60 -10.03 -9.95
N ARG A 335 24.19 -10.66 -10.98
CA ARG A 335 23.47 -11.01 -12.22
C ARG A 335 22.61 -12.25 -11.99
N LEU A 336 21.31 -12.12 -12.24
CA LEU A 336 20.32 -13.18 -12.04
C LEU A 336 19.52 -13.42 -13.33
N PRO A 337 19.68 -14.60 -13.97
CA PRO A 337 18.86 -14.98 -15.11
C PRO A 337 17.38 -15.15 -14.74
N LYS A 338 16.48 -14.90 -15.71
CA LYS A 338 15.01 -15.02 -15.56
C LYS A 338 14.56 -16.32 -14.88
N SER A 339 15.19 -17.45 -15.21
CA SER A 339 14.83 -18.79 -14.72
C SER A 339 15.37 -19.12 -13.33
N ARG A 340 16.34 -18.35 -12.82
CA ARG A 340 16.97 -18.60 -11.53
C ARG A 340 16.31 -17.77 -10.43
N SER A 341 16.45 -18.27 -9.20
CA SER A 341 16.04 -17.57 -7.99
C SER A 341 17.20 -17.38 -7.04
N THR A 342 17.07 -16.39 -6.16
CA THR A 342 17.90 -16.25 -4.96
C THR A 342 17.02 -16.30 -3.73
N GLU A 343 17.47 -17.02 -2.71
CA GLU A 343 16.71 -17.15 -1.46
C GLU A 343 16.84 -15.85 -0.65
N VAL A 344 15.71 -15.39 -0.13
CA VAL A 344 15.62 -14.23 0.75
C VAL A 344 14.91 -14.66 2.01
N SER A 345 15.55 -14.43 3.16
CA SER A 345 14.96 -14.64 4.47
C SER A 345 14.85 -13.33 5.25
N LEU A 346 13.70 -13.12 5.90
CA LEU A 346 13.37 -11.93 6.70
C LEU A 346 12.88 -12.34 8.08
N ARG A 347 13.38 -11.63 9.09
CA ARG A 347 12.85 -11.68 10.46
C ARG A 347 11.70 -10.69 10.61
N THR A 348 10.85 -10.87 11.62
CA THR A 348 9.77 -9.93 11.95
C THR A 348 10.31 -8.51 12.09
N PHE A 349 9.66 -7.55 11.43
CA PHE A 349 10.05 -6.12 11.40
C PHE A 349 11.39 -5.79 10.75
N SER A 350 12.08 -6.75 10.13
CA SER A 350 13.21 -6.45 9.26
C SER A 350 12.73 -6.15 7.84
N CYS A 351 13.49 -5.36 7.10
CA CYS A 351 13.27 -5.14 5.68
C CYS A 351 14.54 -5.44 4.89
N LYS A 352 14.35 -5.95 3.67
CA LYS A 352 15.39 -6.02 2.64
C LYS A 352 14.82 -5.44 1.36
N VAL A 353 15.52 -4.46 0.80
CA VAL A 353 15.09 -3.78 -0.42
C VAL A 353 15.99 -4.21 -1.57
N TYR A 354 15.37 -4.63 -2.66
CA TYR A 354 16.06 -5.09 -3.86
C TYR A 354 15.62 -4.24 -5.05
N THR A 355 16.59 -3.76 -5.82
CA THR A 355 16.34 -3.14 -7.13
C THR A 355 16.69 -4.15 -8.20
N ILE A 356 15.75 -4.44 -9.09
CA ILE A 356 15.92 -5.37 -10.21
C ILE A 356 15.88 -4.56 -11.49
N SER A 357 16.98 -4.54 -12.23
CA SER A 357 17.08 -3.85 -13.52
C SER A 357 17.44 -4.83 -14.64
N PRO A 358 16.76 -4.79 -15.80
CA PRO A 358 17.09 -5.65 -16.93
C PRO A 358 18.44 -5.27 -17.54
N ILE A 359 19.25 -6.28 -17.86
CA ILE A 359 20.54 -6.13 -18.55
C ILE A 359 20.27 -6.05 -20.06
N GLN A 360 20.77 -4.98 -20.69
CA GLN A 360 20.47 -4.65 -22.08
C GLN A 360 21.69 -4.12 -22.82
N GLY A 361 21.61 -4.09 -24.15
CA GLY A 361 22.63 -3.47 -25.01
C GLY A 361 24.01 -4.09 -24.80
N VAL A 362 24.98 -3.25 -24.40
CA VAL A 362 26.37 -3.65 -24.08
C VAL A 362 26.50 -4.32 -22.71
N GLU A 363 25.55 -5.18 -22.36
CA GLU A 363 25.46 -5.85 -21.06
C GLU A 363 25.50 -4.87 -19.87
N PHE A 364 24.67 -3.85 -19.94
CA PHE A 364 24.53 -2.82 -18.92
C PHE A 364 23.13 -2.82 -18.30
N ALA A 365 23.02 -2.52 -17.00
CA ALA A 365 21.74 -2.28 -16.33
C ALA A 365 21.84 -1.14 -15.31
N PRO A 366 21.05 -0.06 -15.41
CA PRO A 366 21.08 1.03 -14.43
C PRO A 366 20.37 0.62 -13.13
N ILE A 367 21.03 0.80 -11.98
CA ILE A 367 20.40 0.59 -10.67
C ILE A 367 19.77 1.89 -10.17
N GLY A 368 20.44 3.03 -10.36
CA GLY A 368 19.98 4.35 -9.91
C GLY A 368 20.81 4.88 -8.75
N LEU A 369 20.19 5.58 -7.79
CA LEU A 369 20.89 6.11 -6.61
C LEU A 369 21.06 5.03 -5.54
N LEU A 370 22.29 4.64 -5.23
CA LEU A 370 22.58 3.48 -4.38
C LEU A 370 22.15 3.65 -2.92
N ASP A 371 22.04 4.90 -2.46
CA ASP A 371 21.68 5.25 -1.08
C ASP A 371 20.18 5.44 -0.86
N MET A 372 19.36 5.27 -1.92
CA MET A 372 17.91 5.46 -1.85
C MET A 372 17.19 4.11 -1.83
N TYR A 373 16.14 3.98 -0.99
CA TYR A 373 15.28 2.78 -0.99
C TYR A 373 14.64 2.53 -2.36
N ASN A 374 14.13 3.59 -2.99
CA ASN A 374 13.66 3.53 -4.38
C ASN A 374 14.74 4.03 -5.33
N SER A 375 15.82 3.25 -5.46
CA SER A 375 17.00 3.58 -6.25
C SER A 375 16.66 3.92 -7.70
N GLY A 376 15.88 3.06 -8.36
CA GLY A 376 15.46 3.23 -9.75
C GLY A 376 14.50 4.39 -9.98
N GLY A 377 13.83 4.90 -8.94
CA GLY A 377 12.95 6.07 -9.03
C GLY A 377 13.67 7.37 -9.42
N ALA A 378 15.01 7.38 -9.37
CA ALA A 378 15.82 8.49 -9.88
C ALA A 378 15.98 8.46 -11.41
N LEU A 379 15.78 7.31 -12.06
CA LEU A 379 16.03 7.14 -13.49
C LEU A 379 14.88 7.75 -14.31
N GLU A 380 15.24 8.49 -15.36
CA GLU A 380 14.28 9.10 -16.29
C GLU A 380 14.39 8.48 -17.70
N ALA A 381 15.60 8.24 -18.18
CA ALA A 381 15.82 7.61 -19.47
C ALA A 381 17.16 6.85 -19.52
N LEU A 382 17.20 5.81 -20.35
CA LEU A 382 18.39 5.04 -20.68
C LEU A 382 18.47 4.94 -22.21
N ASN A 383 19.59 5.35 -22.79
CA ASN A 383 19.81 5.24 -24.23
C ASN A 383 21.18 4.64 -24.53
N PHE A 384 21.23 3.79 -25.54
CA PHE A 384 22.47 3.23 -26.07
C PHE A 384 22.81 3.92 -27.39
N ARG A 385 24.01 4.48 -27.50
CA ARG A 385 24.52 5.13 -28.72
C ARG A 385 25.73 4.37 -29.25
N ASN A 386 25.87 4.33 -30.59
CA ASN A 386 26.96 3.65 -31.30
C ASN A 386 27.16 2.20 -30.82
N THR A 387 26.26 1.29 -31.16
CA THR A 387 26.30 -0.12 -30.74
C THR A 387 27.43 -0.95 -31.35
N ASP A 388 28.39 -0.32 -32.03
CA ASP A 388 29.59 -0.99 -32.56
C ASP A 388 30.58 -1.26 -31.42
N LEU A 389 31.23 -2.43 -31.46
CA LEU A 389 32.11 -2.98 -30.40
C LEU A 389 33.30 -2.10 -29.96
N LEU A 390 33.56 -0.97 -30.63
CA LEU A 390 34.74 -0.12 -30.41
C LEU A 390 34.44 1.29 -29.89
N GLY A 391 33.16 1.64 -29.64
CA GLY A 391 32.80 2.99 -29.18
C GLY A 391 31.38 3.18 -28.68
N CYS A 392 30.82 2.19 -27.98
CA CYS A 392 29.48 2.32 -27.43
C CYS A 392 29.45 3.28 -26.24
N THR A 393 28.42 4.13 -26.23
CA THR A 393 28.14 5.06 -25.14
C THR A 393 26.76 4.76 -24.58
N VAL A 394 26.69 4.64 -23.25
CA VAL A 394 25.43 4.53 -22.51
C VAL A 394 25.12 5.88 -21.90
N ASP A 395 23.96 6.43 -22.25
CA ASP A 395 23.45 7.68 -21.70
C ASP A 395 22.35 7.38 -20.68
N VAL A 396 22.61 7.72 -19.43
CA VAL A 396 21.65 7.61 -18.33
C VAL A 396 21.19 9.01 -17.94
N LYS A 397 19.92 9.31 -18.19
CA LYS A 397 19.28 10.53 -17.69
C LYS A 397 18.62 10.21 -16.35
N MET A 398 18.96 10.97 -15.33
CA MET A 398 18.44 10.73 -13.98
C MET A 398 18.34 12.02 -13.16
N ARG A 399 17.66 11.95 -12.03
CA ARG A 399 17.49 13.06 -11.09
C ARG A 399 18.11 12.72 -9.74
N GLY A 400 18.87 13.66 -9.19
CA GLY A 400 19.40 13.57 -7.82
C GLY A 400 20.91 13.69 -7.76
N CYS A 401 21.46 13.24 -6.65
CA CYS A 401 22.82 13.53 -6.19
C CYS A 401 23.31 12.35 -5.33
N GLY A 402 24.62 12.24 -5.09
CA GLY A 402 25.21 11.10 -4.36
C GLY A 402 25.91 10.10 -5.30
N TRP A 403 25.60 8.81 -5.18
CA TRP A 403 26.27 7.76 -5.94
C TRP A 403 25.30 7.07 -6.90
N PHE A 404 25.57 7.20 -8.19
CA PHE A 404 24.91 6.40 -9.22
C PHE A 404 25.54 5.02 -9.27
N GLY A 405 24.72 3.98 -9.35
CA GLY A 405 25.15 2.60 -9.57
C GLY A 405 24.55 1.98 -10.82
N GLY A 406 25.31 1.10 -11.45
CA GLY A 406 24.87 0.27 -12.56
C GLY A 406 25.65 -1.03 -12.62
N TYR A 407 25.03 -2.08 -13.17
CA TYR A 407 25.74 -3.28 -13.61
C TYR A 407 26.40 -3.01 -14.95
N SER A 408 27.63 -3.48 -15.12
CA SER A 408 28.35 -3.42 -16.39
C SER A 408 29.28 -4.63 -16.53
N SER A 409 29.13 -5.45 -17.58
CA SER A 409 30.00 -6.63 -17.74
C SER A 409 31.45 -6.30 -18.13
N VAL A 410 31.69 -5.09 -18.63
CA VAL A 410 33.01 -4.58 -18.98
C VAL A 410 33.29 -3.32 -18.18
N LYS A 411 34.56 -3.07 -17.85
CA LYS A 411 34.98 -1.81 -17.23
C LYS A 411 34.90 -0.66 -18.26
N PRO A 412 34.18 0.44 -17.97
CA PRO A 412 34.17 1.61 -18.86
C PRO A 412 35.56 2.25 -18.98
N ARG A 413 35.84 2.87 -20.14
CA ARG A 413 37.07 3.67 -20.34
C ARG A 413 37.02 4.96 -19.53
N HIS A 414 35.90 5.67 -19.56
CA HIS A 414 35.65 6.86 -18.77
C HIS A 414 34.15 7.12 -18.62
N CYS A 415 33.80 7.88 -17.58
CA CYS A 415 32.44 8.36 -17.35
C CYS A 415 32.43 9.89 -17.37
N ARG A 416 31.34 10.47 -17.86
CA ARG A 416 31.08 11.92 -17.78
C ARG A 416 29.74 12.18 -17.12
N VAL A 417 29.64 13.28 -16.38
CA VAL A 417 28.39 13.80 -15.83
C VAL A 417 28.22 15.20 -16.39
N ASP A 418 27.13 15.45 -17.11
CA ASP A 418 26.85 16.72 -17.80
C ASP A 418 28.03 17.18 -18.70
N MET A 419 28.61 16.22 -19.43
CA MET A 419 29.78 16.38 -20.32
C MET A 419 31.13 16.62 -19.62
N GLU A 420 31.16 16.73 -18.29
CA GLU A 420 32.41 16.84 -17.52
C GLU A 420 32.92 15.48 -17.06
N GLU A 421 34.24 15.29 -17.02
CA GLU A 421 34.83 14.02 -16.60
C GLU A 421 34.52 13.71 -15.13
N ALA A 422 34.01 12.51 -14.86
CA ALA A 422 33.57 12.10 -13.55
C ALA A 422 34.39 10.94 -13.01
N LYS A 423 34.68 10.99 -11.71
CA LYS A 423 35.32 9.87 -11.01
C LYS A 423 34.32 8.72 -10.90
N PHE A 424 34.78 7.53 -11.29
CA PHE A 424 34.03 6.29 -11.14
C PHE A 424 34.89 5.20 -10.50
N SER A 425 34.25 4.22 -9.90
CA SER A 425 34.86 2.96 -9.47
C SER A 425 34.15 1.80 -10.16
N PHE A 426 34.89 0.75 -10.45
CA PHE A 426 34.36 -0.48 -11.04
C PHE A 426 34.96 -1.67 -10.29
N SER A 427 34.12 -2.63 -9.95
CA SER A 427 34.51 -3.87 -9.28
C SER A 427 34.37 -5.04 -10.24
N ASP A 428 35.49 -5.73 -10.50
CA ASP A 428 35.53 -6.89 -11.38
C ASP A 428 34.85 -8.14 -10.76
N GLU A 429 34.63 -8.15 -9.44
CA GLU A 429 34.02 -9.29 -8.73
C GLU A 429 32.50 -9.33 -8.91
N ASP A 430 31.83 -8.19 -8.77
CA ASP A 430 30.37 -8.07 -8.79
C ASP A 430 29.83 -7.27 -9.98
N ASN A 431 30.73 -6.76 -10.85
CA ASN A 431 30.40 -5.94 -12.02
C ASN A 431 29.67 -4.64 -11.67
N LEU A 432 29.88 -4.11 -10.46
CA LEU A 432 29.28 -2.87 -10.01
C LEU A 432 30.09 -1.66 -10.48
N LEU A 433 29.48 -0.85 -11.35
CA LEU A 433 29.94 0.48 -11.70
C LEU A 433 29.32 1.49 -10.75
N ILE A 434 30.15 2.34 -10.13
CA ILE A 434 29.71 3.45 -9.30
C ILE A 434 30.25 4.76 -9.86
N VAL A 435 29.39 5.73 -10.11
CA VAL A 435 29.77 7.08 -10.57
C VAL A 435 29.37 8.10 -9.51
N LYS A 436 30.32 8.96 -9.11
CA LYS A 436 30.03 10.04 -8.16
C LYS A 436 29.28 11.17 -8.85
N LEU A 437 28.16 11.57 -8.29
CA LEU A 437 27.38 12.72 -8.76
C LEU A 437 27.73 13.98 -7.97
N PRO A 438 27.59 15.17 -8.60
CA PRO A 438 27.64 16.45 -7.90
C PRO A 438 26.61 16.55 -6.77
N LYS A 439 26.80 17.52 -5.87
CA LYS A 439 25.94 17.69 -4.68
C LYS A 439 24.58 18.27 -5.02
N GLU A 440 24.44 19.00 -6.12
CA GLU A 440 23.17 19.62 -6.49
C GLU A 440 22.25 18.60 -7.16
N CYS A 441 21.03 18.49 -6.64
CA CYS A 441 20.08 17.44 -6.99
C CYS A 441 19.16 17.86 -8.15
N TYR A 442 19.76 18.17 -9.29
CA TYR A 442 19.06 18.45 -10.55
C TYR A 442 19.00 17.20 -11.45
N PHE A 443 18.36 17.34 -12.60
CA PHE A 443 18.50 16.35 -13.67
C PHE A 443 19.93 16.38 -14.21
N ARG A 444 20.47 15.18 -14.45
CA ARG A 444 21.83 14.93 -14.92
C ARG A 444 21.80 13.94 -16.07
N VAL A 445 22.78 14.07 -16.96
CA VAL A 445 23.08 13.03 -17.95
C VAL A 445 24.45 12.44 -17.63
N ILE A 446 24.46 11.14 -17.38
CA ILE A 446 25.69 10.36 -17.23
C ILE A 446 26.00 9.71 -18.58
N ASN A 447 27.18 9.96 -19.13
CA ASN A 447 27.68 9.27 -20.31
C ASN A 447 28.75 8.26 -19.88
N ILE A 448 28.51 6.98 -20.13
CA ILE A 448 29.45 5.89 -19.84
C ILE A 448 30.01 5.41 -21.16
N VAL A 449 31.32 5.53 -21.36
CA VAL A 449 31.98 5.26 -22.65
C VAL A 449 32.81 3.98 -22.53
N TYR A 450 32.52 3.02 -23.40
CA TYR A 450 33.18 1.71 -23.48
C TYR A 450 34.19 1.63 -24.60
#